data_AF-G0A698-F1
#
_entry.id   AF-G0A698-F1
#
_cell.length_a   1.000
_cell.length_b   1.000
_cell.length_c   1.000
_cell.angle_alpha   90.00
_cell.angle_beta   90.00
_cell.angle_gamma   90.00
#
_symmetry.space_group_name_H-M   'P 1'
#
loop_
_entity.id
_entity.type
_entity.pdbx_description
1 polymer ?
#
loop_
_entity_poly.entity_id
_entity_poly.type
_entity_poly.pdbx_seq_one_letter_code
_entity_poly.pdbx_strand_id
1 'polypeptide(L)'
;MKKTLLAMTALAFVSLMPSISFAGAADTCKGCHNGSVAPAVDALKSKFKTADALVAGAKASQNPMMKPMQADEAKLKAAAEEIVK
;
A
#
# COMPACT_ATOMS: atom_id res chain seq x y z
N MET A 1 -12.51 22.93 -39.38
CA MET A 1 -11.74 21.72 -39.74
C MET A 1 -10.35 21.68 -39.09
N LYS A 2 -9.50 22.71 -39.21
CA LYS A 2 -8.15 22.70 -38.60
C LYS A 2 -8.15 22.69 -37.05
N LYS A 3 -9.10 23.38 -36.41
CA LYS A 3 -9.24 23.42 -34.93
C LYS A 3 -9.80 22.11 -34.34
N THR A 4 -10.65 21.41 -35.08
CA THR A 4 -11.21 20.11 -34.67
C THR A 4 -10.21 18.97 -34.84
N LEU A 5 -9.36 19.02 -35.86
CA LEU A 5 -8.24 18.08 -36.01
C LEU A 5 -7.26 18.17 -34.83
N LEU A 6 -6.91 19.39 -34.40
CA LEU A 6 -5.99 19.61 -33.27
C LEU A 6 -6.55 19.12 -31.92
N ALA A 7 -7.86 19.17 -31.73
CA ALA A 7 -8.51 18.69 -30.50
C ALA A 7 -8.53 17.16 -30.41
N MET A 8 -8.67 16.45 -31.53
CA MET A 8 -8.68 14.98 -31.53
C MET A 8 -7.28 14.39 -31.30
N THR A 9 -6.21 15.03 -31.77
CA THR A 9 -4.83 14.58 -31.50
C THR A 9 -4.43 14.76 -30.04
N ALA A 10 -4.92 15.80 -29.36
CA ALA A 10 -4.64 16.03 -27.94
C ALA A 10 -5.33 15.00 -27.02
N LEU A 11 -6.53 14.53 -27.40
CA LEU A 11 -7.25 13.52 -26.62
C LEU A 11 -6.62 12.12 -26.72
N ALA A 12 -6.01 11.80 -27.86
CA ALA A 12 -5.32 10.51 -28.06
C ALA A 12 -4.05 10.38 -27.21
N PHE A 13 -3.36 11.49 -26.90
CA PHE A 13 -2.11 11.46 -26.12
C PHE A 13 -2.29 11.09 -24.64
N VAL A 14 -3.46 11.40 -24.04
CA VAL A 14 -3.75 11.04 -22.65
C VAL A 14 -3.97 9.53 -22.49
N SER A 15 -4.50 8.86 -23.51
CA SER A 15 -4.74 7.40 -23.48
C SER A 15 -3.47 6.55 -23.59
N LEU A 16 -2.34 7.15 -24.00
CA LEU A 16 -1.07 6.45 -24.21
C LEU A 16 -0.11 6.57 -23.02
N MET A 17 -0.50 7.25 -21.94
CA MET A 17 0.31 7.30 -20.73
C MET A 17 0.22 5.95 -20.01
N PRO A 18 1.32 5.19 -19.88
CA PRO A 18 1.33 3.98 -19.08
C PRO A 18 0.91 4.36 -17.66
N SER A 19 -0.07 3.64 -17.11
CA SER A 19 -0.44 3.79 -15.71
C SER A 19 0.79 3.46 -14.87
N ILE A 20 1.40 4.46 -14.25
CA ILE A 20 2.53 4.23 -13.34
C ILE A 20 1.94 3.62 -12.07
N SER A 21 1.84 2.30 -12.03
CA SER A 21 1.49 1.57 -10.82
C SER A 21 2.67 1.62 -9.87
N PHE A 22 2.63 2.55 -8.91
CA PHE A 22 3.53 2.52 -7.77
C PHE A 22 3.15 1.30 -6.91
N ALA A 23 4.13 0.44 -6.61
CA ALA A 23 3.95 -0.57 -5.58
C ALA A 23 3.61 0.17 -4.27
N GLY A 24 2.47 -0.17 -3.67
CA GLY A 24 1.99 0.45 -2.44
C GLY A 24 2.92 0.14 -1.26
N ALA A 25 2.91 0.98 -0.23
CA ALA A 25 3.68 0.76 0.98
C ALA A 25 3.40 -0.63 1.60
N ALA A 26 2.15 -1.11 1.51
CA ALA A 26 1.72 -2.41 2.00
C ALA A 26 2.29 -3.59 1.20
N ASP A 27 2.75 -3.40 -0.04
CA ASP A 27 3.30 -4.49 -0.85
C ASP A 27 4.56 -5.09 -0.22
N THR A 28 5.37 -4.25 0.43
CA THR A 28 6.54 -4.73 1.18
C THR A 28 6.17 -5.53 2.42
N CYS A 29 4.96 -5.36 2.95
CA CYS A 29 4.46 -6.12 4.10
C CYS A 29 3.94 -7.51 3.68
N LYS A 30 3.43 -7.65 2.45
CA LYS A 30 2.89 -8.92 1.90
C LYS A 30 3.93 -10.03 1.83
N GLY A 31 5.22 -9.69 1.72
CA GLY A 31 6.31 -10.68 1.72
C GLY A 31 6.28 -11.59 2.95
N CYS A 32 5.97 -11.02 4.13
CA CYS A 32 5.82 -11.79 5.38
C CYS A 32 4.35 -12.04 5.73
N HIS A 33 3.47 -11.07 5.51
CA HIS A 33 2.03 -11.17 5.79
C HIS A 33 1.26 -11.82 4.63
N ASN A 34 1.61 -13.08 4.32
CA ASN A 34 1.04 -13.88 3.24
C ASN A 34 0.18 -15.07 3.73
N GLY A 35 -0.05 -15.19 5.04
CA GLY A 35 -0.80 -16.29 5.65
C GLY A 35 0.03 -17.54 5.96
N SER A 36 1.26 -17.64 5.47
CA SER A 36 2.18 -18.75 5.76
C SER A 36 3.24 -18.38 6.81
N VAL A 37 3.89 -17.22 6.66
CA VAL A 37 4.94 -16.76 7.59
C VAL A 37 4.35 -15.94 8.73
N ALA A 38 3.43 -15.05 8.41
CA ALA A 38 2.64 -14.26 9.34
C ALA A 38 1.19 -14.19 8.85
N PRO A 39 0.23 -13.79 9.70
CA PRO A 39 -1.17 -13.62 9.28
C PRO A 39 -1.26 -12.77 8.02
N ALA A 40 -2.10 -13.17 7.06
CA ALA A 40 -2.29 -12.42 5.82
C ALA A 40 -2.76 -10.99 6.11
N VAL A 41 -2.48 -10.07 5.18
CA VAL A 41 -2.90 -8.66 5.30
C VAL A 41 -4.41 -8.52 5.58
N ASP A 42 -5.25 -9.37 4.98
CA ASP A 42 -6.71 -9.35 5.22
C ASP A 42 -7.08 -9.72 6.66
N ALA A 43 -6.30 -10.60 7.29
CA ALA A 43 -6.46 -10.92 8.72
C ALA A 43 -6.03 -9.73 9.60
N LEU A 44 -5.06 -8.93 9.16
CA LEU A 44 -4.69 -7.69 9.86
C LEU A 44 -5.82 -6.65 9.80
N LYS A 45 -6.43 -6.43 8.62
CA LYS A 45 -7.60 -5.54 8.46
C LYS A 45 -8.80 -6.02 9.28
N SER A 46 -8.97 -7.33 9.39
CA SER A 46 -10.03 -7.92 10.22
C SER A 46 -9.81 -7.66 11.70
N LYS A 47 -8.56 -7.74 12.18
CA LYS A 47 -8.18 -7.57 13.59
C LYS A 47 -8.07 -6.10 14.00
N PHE A 48 -7.51 -5.25 13.14
CA PHE A 48 -7.23 -3.83 13.42
C PHE A 48 -8.06 -2.97 12.48
N LYS A 49 -9.01 -2.23 13.06
CA LYS A 49 -10.01 -1.44 12.32
C LYS A 49 -9.52 -0.04 11.93
N THR A 50 -8.39 0.40 12.47
CA THR A 50 -7.79 1.71 12.20
C THR A 50 -6.29 1.59 12.01
N ALA A 51 -5.70 2.55 11.31
CA ALA A 51 -4.26 2.56 11.02
C ALA A 51 -3.46 2.66 12.33
N ASP A 52 -3.89 3.52 13.25
CA ASP A 52 -3.25 3.68 14.56
C ASP A 52 -3.27 2.38 15.38
N ALA A 53 -4.40 1.65 15.38
CA ALA A 53 -4.49 0.38 16.09
C ALA A 53 -3.56 -0.68 15.47
N LEU A 54 -3.45 -0.69 14.14
CA LEU A 54 -2.53 -1.59 13.42
C LEU A 54 -1.07 -1.24 13.70
N VAL A 55 -0.69 0.05 13.68
CA VAL A 55 0.67 0.51 14.01
C VAL A 55 1.02 0.20 15.47
N ALA A 56 0.10 0.45 16.40
CA ALA A 56 0.29 0.09 17.81
C ALA A 56 0.48 -1.43 17.98
N GLY A 57 -0.34 -2.24 17.32
CA GLY A 57 -0.20 -3.69 17.30
C GLY A 57 1.12 -4.16 16.70
N ALA A 58 1.59 -3.53 15.64
CA ALA A 58 2.89 -3.83 15.02
C ALA A 58 4.05 -3.47 15.95
N LYS A 59 4.01 -2.31 16.62
CA LYS A 59 5.01 -1.88 17.62
C LYS A 59 5.02 -2.76 18.87
N ALA A 60 3.85 -3.28 19.28
CA ALA A 60 3.72 -4.20 20.41
C ALA A 60 4.08 -5.65 20.08
N SER A 61 4.30 -5.99 18.79
CA SER A 61 4.65 -7.34 18.38
C SER A 61 5.96 -7.79 19.03
N GLN A 62 5.93 -8.97 19.66
CA GLN A 62 7.12 -9.61 20.22
C GLN A 62 7.87 -10.47 19.20
N ASN A 63 7.36 -10.59 17.96
CA ASN A 63 8.01 -11.40 16.94
C ASN A 63 9.33 -10.74 16.49
N PRO A 64 10.49 -11.41 16.64
CA PRO A 64 11.79 -10.84 16.26
C PRO A 64 11.86 -10.38 14.79
N MET A 65 11.09 -11.01 13.89
CA MET A 65 11.06 -10.65 12.47
C MET A 65 10.40 -9.28 12.21
N MET A 66 9.58 -8.77 13.14
CA MET A 66 8.96 -7.44 13.00
C MET A 66 9.88 -6.31 13.44
N LYS A 67 10.98 -6.58 14.15
CA LYS A 67 11.89 -5.53 14.66
C LYS A 67 12.38 -4.53 13.60
N PRO A 68 12.78 -4.95 12.38
CA PRO A 68 13.21 -4.00 11.36
C PRO A 68 12.09 -3.06 10.92
N MET A 69 10.84 -3.55 10.90
CA MET A 69 9.68 -2.73 10.53
C MET A 69 9.28 -1.78 11.67
N GLN A 70 9.47 -2.19 12.92
CA GLN A 70 9.19 -1.35 14.10
C GLN A 70 10.07 -0.09 14.18
N ALA A 71 11.29 -0.16 13.63
CA ALA A 71 12.20 0.98 13.57
C ALA A 71 11.80 2.04 12.53
N ASP A 72 11.00 1.67 11.52
CA ASP A 72 10.54 2.57 10.46
C ASP A 72 9.06 2.92 10.64
N GLU A 73 8.82 3.90 11.52
CA GLU A 73 7.46 4.34 11.86
C GLU A 73 6.72 4.94 10.66
N ALA A 74 7.43 5.64 9.77
CA ALA A 74 6.81 6.24 8.58
C ALA A 74 6.29 5.15 7.64
N LYS A 75 7.09 4.11 7.40
CA LYS A 75 6.68 2.95 6.60
C LYS A 75 5.53 2.18 7.23
N LEU A 76 5.55 2.01 8.56
CA LEU A 76 4.46 1.36 9.29
C LEU A 76 3.14 2.12 9.15
N LYS A 77 3.16 3.45 9.28
CA LYS A 77 1.97 4.29 9.10
C LYS A 77 1.44 4.22 7.68
N ALA A 78 2.30 4.40 6.67
CA ALA A 78 1.89 4.34 5.27
C ALA A 78 1.28 2.97 4.90
N ALA A 79 1.93 1.87 5.31
CA ALA A 79 1.36 0.54 5.09
C ALA A 79 0.06 0.34 5.86
N ALA A 80 -0.04 0.81 7.10
CA ALA A 80 -1.25 0.66 7.89
C ALA A 80 -2.44 1.43 7.30
N GLU A 81 -2.22 2.64 6.79
CA GLU A 81 -3.22 3.43 6.08
C GLU A 81 -3.74 2.70 4.84
N GLU A 82 -2.86 2.08 4.05
CA GLU A 82 -3.26 1.29 2.89
C GLU A 82 -4.03 0.01 3.26
N ILE A 83 -3.63 -0.68 4.34
CA ILE A 83 -4.21 -1.97 4.74
C ILE A 83 -5.63 -1.80 5.31
N VAL A 84 -5.88 -0.73 6.06
CA VAL A 84 -7.18 -0.53 6.73
C VAL A 84 -8.18 0.26 5.88
N LYS A 85 -7.71 0.91 4.80
CA LYS A 85 -8.56 1.51 3.77
C LYS A 85 -9.41 0.44 3.10
#